data_AF-A0A6S6TL67-F1
#
_entry.id   AF-A0A6S6TL67-F1
#
_cell.length_a   1.000
_cell.length_b   1.000
_cell.length_c   1.000
_cell.angle_alpha   90.00
_cell.angle_beta   90.00
_cell.angle_gamma   90.00
#
_symmetry.space_group_name_H-M   'P 1'
#
loop_
_entity.id
_entity.type
_entity.pdbx_description
1 polymer ?
#
loop_
_entity_poly.entity_id
_entity_poly.type
_entity_poly.pdbx_seq_one_letter_code
_entity_poly.pdbx_strand_id
1 'polypeptide(L)'
;MTDFINLLVNNKLIALLITLFGTFYWLINRIRTELNEKKKEFMKDILVSEKSLLSVSNELQSKLNHSPNLYKEILTSVLTFLEKHLEPLKLFSSKAFDKHLTFSIIYSFLFFYLVWLFGGTGAIGKHELMPNENRLLITLFFIFEILVLYFLLTQITQIIIFLSKKLPFFSHLSNTWQVLIVVGVVVGLVVVVVGVIGGGLVVLGVVGGGLGVLGGGGLGGVVIGGVGVVGVLLNSINSTTILYLLFFLILPFINTIFDYLSMIVSRYFAQKILYEHTKKLHIFLDILADLIVAAILLVTLAFTLYYVVDATNVYLIKDPQLFIPIEHYKELLLSRNLFHPDVLWITLMFFSTLIPTLIHLFLFVYSLMAFILVKPHLHQIVSELKKLDLDNHHKKELIAYDLADYRLTGWLRWHNVMASFLAITFVVILGILLSQIDFTNFLK
;
A
#
# COMPACT_ATOMS: atom_id res chain seq x y z
N MET A 1 -12.09 20.49 32.91
CA MET A 1 -12.64 19.93 31.65
C MET A 1 -12.17 20.75 30.45
N THR A 2 -12.22 22.08 30.51
CA THR A 2 -11.68 23.01 29.51
C THR A 2 -10.17 22.85 29.28
N ASP A 3 -9.36 22.67 30.32
CA ASP A 3 -7.91 22.46 30.17
C ASP A 3 -7.56 21.10 29.55
N PHE A 4 -8.37 20.08 29.83
CA PHE A 4 -8.23 18.76 29.22
C PHE A 4 -8.62 18.78 27.74
N ILE A 5 -9.67 19.54 27.38
CA ILE A 5 -10.07 19.76 25.99
C ILE A 5 -9.00 20.59 25.26
N ASN A 6 -8.43 21.62 25.87
CA ASN A 6 -7.33 22.39 25.28
C ASN A 6 -6.05 21.55 25.11
N LEU A 7 -5.74 20.65 26.05
CA LEU A 7 -4.64 19.70 25.92
C LEU A 7 -4.88 18.73 24.74
N LEU A 8 -6.11 18.25 24.56
CA LEU A 8 -6.53 17.37 23.46
C LEU A 8 -6.55 18.09 22.10
N VAL A 9 -6.98 19.35 22.06
CA VAL A 9 -7.07 20.17 20.85
C VAL A 9 -5.67 20.63 20.41
N ASN A 10 -4.78 20.95 21.36
CA ASN A 10 -3.41 21.35 21.06
C ASN A 10 -2.51 20.14 20.75
N ASN A 11 -2.75 18.97 21.34
CA ASN A 11 -2.09 17.73 20.94
C ASN A 11 -2.89 17.01 19.86
N LYS A 12 -2.72 17.48 18.61
CA LYS A 12 -3.16 16.79 17.39
C LYS A 12 -2.79 15.30 17.39
N LEU A 13 -1.68 14.95 18.04
CA LEU A 13 -1.24 13.58 18.29
C LEU A 13 -2.23 12.76 19.13
N ILE A 14 -2.72 13.29 20.24
CA ILE A 14 -3.66 12.58 21.13
C ILE A 14 -5.00 12.37 20.41
N ALA A 15 -5.50 13.38 19.70
CA ALA A 15 -6.72 13.25 18.90
C ALA A 15 -6.58 12.20 17.80
N LEU A 16 -5.43 12.16 17.10
CA LEU A 16 -5.13 11.14 16.09
C LEU A 16 -5.07 9.74 16.73
N LEU A 17 -4.40 9.58 17.88
CA LEU A 17 -4.29 8.31 18.58
C LEU A 17 -5.64 7.80 19.09
N ILE A 18 -6.47 8.66 19.67
CA ILE A 18 -7.83 8.30 20.11
C ILE A 18 -8.69 7.93 18.91
N THR A 19 -8.57 8.66 17.79
CA THR A 19 -9.30 8.33 16.57
C THR A 19 -8.86 6.96 16.06
N LEU A 20 -7.56 6.73 15.88
CA LEU A 20 -7.03 5.44 15.42
C LEU A 20 -7.43 4.29 16.35
N PHE A 21 -7.31 4.47 17.66
CA PHE A 21 -7.70 3.45 18.65
C PHE A 21 -9.20 3.20 18.65
N GLY A 22 -10.01 4.26 18.55
CA GLY A 22 -11.46 4.18 18.45
C GLY A 22 -11.91 3.43 17.19
N THR A 23 -11.33 3.75 16.03
CA THR A 23 -11.61 3.05 14.77
C THR A 23 -11.19 1.59 14.84
N PHE A 24 -10.02 1.30 15.43
CA PHE A 24 -9.53 -0.06 15.63
C PHE A 24 -10.43 -0.88 16.56
N TYR A 25 -10.81 -0.31 17.70
CA TYR A 25 -11.71 -0.95 18.67
C TYR A 25 -13.10 -1.20 18.08
N TRP A 26 -13.65 -0.21 17.37
CA TRP A 26 -14.92 -0.33 16.66
C TRP A 26 -14.87 -1.46 15.61
N LEU A 27 -13.80 -1.51 14.82
CA LEU A 27 -13.60 -2.54 13.80
C LEU A 27 -13.54 -3.93 14.45
N ILE A 28 -12.75 -4.12 15.52
CA ILE A 28 -12.68 -5.40 16.25
C ILE A 28 -14.05 -5.82 16.78
N ASN A 29 -14.81 -4.90 17.37
CA ASN A 29 -16.14 -5.20 17.92
C ASN A 29 -17.16 -5.54 16.83
N ARG A 30 -17.14 -4.82 15.71
CA ARG A 30 -17.97 -5.11 14.52
C ARG A 30 -17.71 -6.55 14.05
N ILE A 31 -16.43 -6.89 13.87
CA ILE A 31 -15.99 -8.22 13.43
C ILE A 31 -16.44 -9.29 14.42
N ARG A 32 -16.21 -9.08 15.72
CA ARG A 32 -16.62 -10.04 16.77
C ARG A 32 -18.13 -10.27 16.75
N THR A 33 -18.92 -9.22 16.50
CA THR A 33 -20.38 -9.32 16.45
C THR A 33 -20.83 -10.14 15.24
N GLU A 34 -20.35 -9.80 14.03
CA GLU A 34 -20.66 -10.55 12.81
C GLU A 34 -20.21 -12.02 12.90
N LEU A 35 -19.07 -12.27 13.56
CA LEU A 35 -18.59 -13.63 13.81
C LEU A 35 -19.54 -14.43 14.71
N ASN A 36 -19.98 -13.83 15.81
CA ASN A 36 -20.88 -14.47 16.75
C ASN A 36 -22.24 -14.77 16.12
N GLU A 37 -22.73 -13.90 15.24
CA GLU A 37 -23.96 -14.13 14.47
C GLU A 37 -23.82 -15.30 13.51
N LYS A 38 -22.76 -15.32 12.68
CA LYS A 38 -22.49 -16.45 11.77
C LYS A 38 -22.23 -17.75 12.53
N LYS A 39 -21.60 -17.68 13.70
CA LYS A 39 -21.39 -18.85 14.57
C LYS A 39 -22.70 -19.42 15.06
N LYS A 40 -23.63 -18.57 15.50
CA LYS A 40 -24.98 -19.00 15.92
C LYS A 40 -25.76 -19.61 14.76
N GLU A 41 -25.70 -19.01 13.58
CA GLU A 41 -26.34 -19.54 12.36
C GLU A 41 -25.81 -20.93 12.02
N PHE A 42 -24.48 -21.09 12.01
CA PHE A 42 -23.85 -22.37 11.70
C PHE A 42 -24.10 -23.46 12.76
N MET A 43 -24.11 -23.08 14.05
CA MET A 43 -24.47 -23.99 15.14
C MET A 43 -25.90 -24.50 15.01
N LYS A 44 -26.84 -23.64 14.59
CA LYS A 44 -28.23 -24.01 14.36
C LYS A 44 -28.34 -25.06 13.26
N ASP A 45 -27.57 -24.92 12.18
CA ASP A 45 -27.57 -25.88 11.07
C ASP A 45 -26.99 -27.24 11.48
N ILE A 46 -25.93 -27.27 12.30
CA ILE A 46 -25.32 -28.52 12.78
C ILE A 46 -26.23 -29.26 13.77
N LEU A 47 -26.80 -28.54 14.75
CA LEU A 47 -27.55 -29.16 15.84
C LEU A 47 -28.90 -29.74 15.40
N VAL A 48 -29.46 -29.25 14.29
CA VAL A 48 -30.77 -29.69 13.80
C VAL A 48 -30.71 -31.04 13.04
N SER A 49 -29.52 -31.54 12.69
CA SER A 49 -29.40 -32.76 11.87
C SER A 49 -28.22 -33.64 12.28
N GLU A 50 -28.49 -34.81 12.84
CA GLU A 50 -27.47 -35.82 13.15
C GLU A 50 -26.77 -36.34 11.88
N LYS A 51 -27.51 -36.37 10.76
CA LYS A 51 -26.98 -36.63 9.41
C LYS A 51 -25.95 -35.58 8.97
N SER A 52 -26.04 -34.35 9.49
CA SER A 52 -25.13 -33.25 9.17
C SER A 52 -23.75 -33.42 9.83
N LEU A 53 -23.68 -33.92 11.06
CA LEU A 53 -22.41 -34.12 11.78
C LEU A 53 -21.54 -35.16 11.09
N LEU A 54 -22.14 -36.28 10.65
CA LEU A 54 -21.41 -37.32 9.93
C LEU A 54 -20.97 -36.83 8.55
N SER A 55 -21.82 -36.07 7.83
CA SER A 55 -21.44 -35.48 6.55
C SER A 55 -20.35 -34.41 6.70
N VAL A 56 -20.41 -33.59 7.74
CA VAL A 56 -19.39 -32.58 8.06
C VAL A 56 -18.08 -33.24 8.48
N SER A 57 -18.12 -34.30 9.28
CA SER A 57 -16.95 -35.10 9.63
C SER A 57 -16.32 -35.74 8.40
N ASN A 58 -17.12 -36.30 7.49
CA ASN A 58 -16.63 -36.89 6.25
C ASN A 58 -16.09 -35.84 5.28
N GLU A 59 -16.75 -34.68 5.17
CA GLU A 59 -16.27 -33.51 4.42
C GLU A 59 -14.94 -33.00 5.00
N LEU A 60 -14.81 -32.93 6.32
CA LEU A 60 -13.59 -32.50 6.98
C LEU A 60 -12.50 -33.53 6.84
N GLN A 61 -12.77 -34.82 7.03
CA GLN A 61 -11.83 -35.91 6.80
C GLN A 61 -11.35 -35.90 5.34
N SER A 62 -12.27 -35.70 4.39
CA SER A 62 -11.97 -35.49 2.98
C SER A 62 -11.04 -34.27 2.81
N LYS A 63 -11.41 -33.11 3.35
CA LYS A 63 -10.59 -31.89 3.34
C LYS A 63 -9.29 -32.02 4.10
N LEU A 64 -9.15 -32.94 5.05
CA LEU A 64 -7.93 -33.18 5.82
C LEU A 64 -6.99 -34.09 5.04
N ASN A 65 -7.56 -35.13 4.42
CA ASN A 65 -6.87 -36.05 3.52
C ASN A 65 -6.48 -35.35 2.21
N HIS A 66 -7.29 -34.38 1.78
CA HIS A 66 -7.09 -33.58 0.57
C HIS A 66 -6.51 -32.21 0.84
N SER A 67 -6.34 -31.77 2.10
CA SER A 67 -5.98 -30.37 2.42
C SER A 67 -4.66 -30.07 1.74
N PRO A 68 -4.64 -29.33 0.61
CA PRO A 68 -3.40 -28.68 0.25
C PRO A 68 -3.10 -27.79 1.45
N ASN A 69 -1.88 -27.91 1.99
CA ASN A 69 -1.48 -27.19 3.19
C ASN A 69 -2.06 -25.77 3.14
N LEU A 70 -2.88 -25.34 4.11
CA LEU A 70 -3.61 -24.06 4.10
C LEU A 70 -2.78 -22.85 3.61
N TYR A 71 -1.47 -22.84 3.90
CA TYR A 71 -0.55 -21.83 3.37
C TYR A 71 -0.56 -21.77 1.83
N LYS A 72 -0.68 -22.91 1.13
CA LYS A 72 -0.82 -22.99 -0.33
C LYS A 72 -2.10 -22.34 -0.81
N GLU A 73 -3.24 -22.54 -0.15
CA GLU A 73 -4.49 -21.88 -0.55
C GLU A 73 -4.39 -20.36 -0.41
N ILE A 74 -3.84 -19.89 0.71
CA ILE A 74 -3.60 -18.46 0.95
C ILE A 74 -2.63 -17.91 -0.10
N LEU A 75 -1.50 -18.58 -0.29
CA LEU A 75 -0.46 -18.16 -1.22
C LEU A 75 -0.99 -18.14 -2.66
N THR A 76 -1.78 -19.14 -3.05
CA THR A 76 -2.51 -19.15 -4.34
C THR A 76 -3.46 -17.99 -4.43
N SER A 77 -4.32 -17.74 -3.43
CA SER A 77 -5.26 -16.62 -3.45
C SER A 77 -4.56 -15.28 -3.59
N VAL A 78 -3.43 -15.09 -2.92
CA VAL A 78 -2.61 -13.89 -2.99
C VAL A 78 -1.96 -13.77 -4.36
N LEU A 79 -1.36 -14.84 -4.88
CA LEU A 79 -0.76 -14.86 -6.22
C LEU A 79 -1.82 -14.57 -7.29
N THR A 80 -3.01 -15.16 -7.21
CA THR A 80 -4.12 -14.90 -8.12
C THR A 80 -4.61 -13.45 -8.01
N PHE A 81 -4.69 -12.89 -6.79
CA PHE A 81 -5.01 -11.48 -6.61
C PHE A 81 -3.96 -10.58 -7.26
N LEU A 82 -2.67 -10.86 -7.04
CA LEU A 82 -1.56 -10.12 -7.64
C LEU A 82 -1.54 -10.28 -9.16
N GLU A 83 -1.82 -11.47 -9.70
CA GLU A 83 -1.91 -11.71 -11.15
C GLU A 83 -3.05 -10.92 -11.78
N LYS A 84 -4.21 -10.90 -11.12
CA LYS A 84 -5.38 -10.14 -11.57
C LYS A 84 -5.12 -8.64 -11.58
N HIS A 85 -4.49 -8.11 -10.53
CA HIS A 85 -4.34 -6.66 -10.36
C HIS A 85 -3.03 -6.12 -10.92
N LEU A 86 -1.92 -6.85 -10.88
CA LEU A 86 -0.57 -6.44 -11.31
C LEU A 86 -0.09 -7.12 -12.61
N GLU A 87 -0.96 -7.86 -13.30
CA GLU A 87 -0.63 -8.72 -14.45
C GLU A 87 0.13 -10.02 -14.09
N PRO A 88 0.06 -11.06 -14.94
CA PRO A 88 0.84 -12.27 -14.80
C PRO A 88 2.36 -12.02 -14.76
N LEU A 89 3.08 -12.90 -14.06
CA LEU A 89 4.53 -12.82 -13.92
C LEU A 89 5.17 -13.06 -15.29
N LYS A 90 5.52 -11.99 -15.99
CA LYS A 90 6.36 -12.02 -17.19
C LYS A 90 7.52 -11.07 -16.94
N LEU A 91 8.74 -11.60 -17.02
CA LEU A 91 9.96 -10.79 -17.02
C LEU A 91 9.79 -9.69 -18.07
N PHE A 92 9.98 -8.43 -17.63
CA PHE A 92 9.87 -7.24 -18.49
C PHE A 92 8.48 -6.99 -19.12
N SER A 93 7.39 -7.35 -18.44
CA SER A 93 6.05 -6.91 -18.82
C SER A 93 5.89 -5.40 -18.67
N SER A 94 5.80 -4.68 -19.79
CA SER A 94 5.52 -3.23 -19.79
C SER A 94 4.24 -2.90 -19.04
N LYS A 95 3.16 -3.68 -19.23
CA LYS A 95 1.89 -3.48 -18.51
C LYS A 95 2.01 -3.62 -17.00
N ALA A 96 2.84 -4.55 -16.53
CA ALA A 96 3.07 -4.71 -15.10
C ALA A 96 3.87 -3.51 -14.57
N PHE A 97 4.92 -3.11 -15.29
CA PHE A 97 5.71 -1.92 -14.97
C PHE A 97 4.85 -0.65 -14.92
N ASP A 98 3.93 -0.44 -15.87
CA ASP A 98 3.02 0.71 -15.91
C ASP A 98 2.15 0.79 -14.65
N LYS A 99 1.70 -0.36 -14.11
CA LYS A 99 0.94 -0.40 -12.86
C LYS A 99 1.79 -0.05 -11.66
N HIS A 100 3.02 -0.56 -11.59
CA HIS A 100 3.96 -0.17 -10.55
C HIS A 100 4.29 1.32 -10.61
N LEU A 101 4.45 1.88 -11.82
CA LEU A 101 4.67 3.32 -12.01
C LEU A 101 3.48 4.13 -11.52
N THR A 102 2.28 3.67 -11.85
CA THR A 102 1.03 4.29 -11.39
C THR A 102 0.95 4.31 -9.87
N PHE A 103 1.21 3.17 -9.21
CA PHE A 103 1.24 3.12 -7.74
C PHE A 103 2.33 4.02 -7.17
N SER A 104 3.49 4.07 -7.82
CA SER A 104 4.61 4.90 -7.41
C SER A 104 4.31 6.37 -7.36
N ILE A 105 3.69 6.86 -8.43
CA ILE A 105 3.22 8.22 -8.52
C ILE A 105 2.15 8.46 -7.44
N ILE A 106 1.14 7.59 -7.35
CA ILE A 106 0.03 7.74 -6.39
C ILE A 106 0.53 7.85 -4.95
N TYR A 107 1.39 6.93 -4.49
CA TYR A 107 1.87 7.04 -3.11
C TYR A 107 2.78 8.24 -2.91
N SER A 108 3.56 8.65 -3.91
CA SER A 108 4.43 9.83 -3.79
C SER A 108 3.60 11.10 -3.59
N PHE A 109 2.48 11.24 -4.29
CA PHE A 109 1.49 12.29 -4.04
C PHE A 109 0.82 12.16 -2.67
N LEU A 110 0.42 10.94 -2.28
CA LEU A 110 -0.16 10.71 -0.96
C LEU A 110 0.80 11.09 0.17
N PHE A 111 2.07 10.73 0.07
CA PHE A 111 3.09 11.04 1.07
C PHE A 111 3.44 12.51 1.10
N PHE A 112 3.56 13.16 -0.06
CA PHE A 112 3.65 14.60 -0.14
C PHE A 112 2.50 15.27 0.63
N TYR A 113 1.27 14.81 0.41
CA TYR A 113 0.11 15.32 1.12
C TYR A 113 0.20 15.09 2.63
N LEU A 114 0.64 13.90 3.07
CA LEU A 114 0.84 13.62 4.49
C LEU A 114 1.93 14.53 5.10
N VAL A 115 3.07 14.73 4.42
CA VAL A 115 4.12 15.68 4.84
C VAL A 115 3.53 17.07 4.99
N TRP A 116 2.79 17.53 3.98
CA TRP A 116 2.20 18.87 3.97
C TRP A 116 1.16 19.03 5.08
N LEU A 117 0.28 18.04 5.25
CA LEU A 117 -0.78 18.03 6.25
C LEU A 117 -0.24 17.98 7.68
N PHE A 118 0.82 17.21 7.95
CA PHE A 118 1.35 17.03 9.31
C PHE A 118 2.52 17.96 9.63
N GLY A 119 3.40 18.26 8.67
CA GLY A 119 4.53 19.17 8.82
C GLY A 119 4.14 20.63 8.99
N GLY A 120 2.93 21.01 8.55
CA GLY A 120 2.26 22.25 8.95
C GLY A 120 2.72 23.53 8.26
N THR A 121 3.92 23.56 7.68
CA THR A 121 4.45 24.66 6.86
C THR A 121 4.31 24.40 5.36
N GLY A 122 3.91 23.18 4.97
CA GLY A 122 3.91 22.76 3.58
C GLY A 122 5.30 22.74 2.94
N ALA A 123 6.36 22.76 3.75
CA ALA A 123 7.72 22.81 3.23
C ALA A 123 8.26 21.40 2.92
N ILE A 124 9.06 21.31 1.85
CA ILE A 124 10.01 20.23 1.61
C ILE A 124 11.39 20.80 1.88
N GLY A 125 12.05 20.35 2.96
CA GLY A 125 13.28 21.02 3.38
C GLY A 125 12.98 22.44 3.86
N LYS A 126 13.82 23.36 3.42
CA LYS A 126 13.65 24.80 3.63
C LYS A 126 12.71 25.48 2.63
N HIS A 127 12.18 24.74 1.66
CA HIS A 127 11.33 25.30 0.61
C HIS A 127 9.85 25.10 0.93
N GLU A 128 9.18 26.16 1.34
CA GLU A 128 7.73 26.18 1.51
C GLU A 128 7.03 26.02 0.15
N LEU A 129 6.17 25.02 0.04
CA LEU A 129 5.33 24.82 -1.13
C LEU A 129 3.97 25.41 -0.84
N MET A 130 3.53 26.29 -1.73
CA MET A 130 2.28 27.04 -1.59
C MET A 130 2.24 27.88 -0.29
N PRO A 131 3.26 28.71 -0.01
CA PRO A 131 3.37 29.45 1.27
C PRO A 131 2.20 30.41 1.53
N ASN A 132 1.55 30.88 0.45
CA ASN A 132 0.50 31.88 0.51
C ASN A 132 -0.92 31.29 0.60
N GLU A 133 -1.04 29.95 0.53
CA GLU A 133 -2.34 29.31 0.36
C GLU A 133 -2.97 28.90 1.70
N ASN A 134 -4.30 29.02 1.77
CA ASN A 134 -5.02 28.65 2.99
C ASN A 134 -4.98 27.14 3.21
N ARG A 135 -4.48 26.72 4.37
CA ARG A 135 -4.31 25.31 4.73
C ARG A 135 -5.61 24.49 4.62
N LEU A 136 -6.74 25.07 5.04
CA LEU A 136 -8.04 24.40 4.94
C LEU A 136 -8.44 24.21 3.48
N LEU A 137 -8.24 25.23 2.63
CA LEU A 137 -8.60 25.18 1.22
C LEU A 137 -7.79 24.13 0.48
N ILE A 138 -6.47 24.08 0.71
CA ILE A 138 -5.61 23.03 0.16
C ILE A 138 -6.04 21.64 0.68
N THR A 139 -6.33 21.50 1.98
CA THR A 139 -6.79 20.21 2.55
C THR A 139 -8.08 19.75 1.88
N LEU A 140 -9.07 20.64 1.74
CA LEU A 140 -10.34 20.33 1.08
C LEU A 140 -10.15 20.01 -0.40
N PHE A 141 -9.25 20.73 -1.07
CA PHE A 141 -8.90 20.50 -2.45
C PHE A 141 -8.24 19.13 -2.66
N PHE A 142 -7.32 18.72 -1.79
CA PHE A 142 -6.72 17.39 -1.84
C PHE A 142 -7.71 16.27 -1.49
N ILE A 143 -8.61 16.48 -0.51
CA ILE A 143 -9.71 15.55 -0.26
C ILE A 143 -10.56 15.41 -1.52
N PHE A 144 -10.87 16.52 -2.19
CA PHE A 144 -11.58 16.51 -3.46
C PHE A 144 -10.79 15.74 -4.54
N GLU A 145 -9.48 15.96 -4.69
CA GLU A 145 -8.64 15.19 -5.61
C GLU A 145 -8.66 13.70 -5.31
N ILE A 146 -8.52 13.29 -4.05
CA ILE A 146 -8.58 11.88 -3.64
C ILE A 146 -9.95 11.28 -3.98
N LEU A 147 -11.04 12.02 -3.72
CA LEU A 147 -12.39 11.58 -4.06
C LEU A 147 -12.59 11.46 -5.57
N VAL A 148 -12.07 12.41 -6.35
CA VAL A 148 -12.07 12.36 -7.82
C VAL A 148 -11.25 11.17 -8.31
N LEU A 149 -10.03 10.98 -7.81
CA LEU A 149 -9.17 9.86 -8.20
C LEU A 149 -9.80 8.51 -7.84
N TYR A 150 -10.39 8.39 -6.66
CA TYR A 150 -11.14 7.22 -6.23
C TYR A 150 -12.36 6.97 -7.12
N PHE A 151 -13.15 8.01 -7.40
CA PHE A 151 -14.29 7.93 -8.30
C PHE A 151 -13.86 7.48 -9.70
N LEU A 152 -12.76 8.01 -10.23
CA LEU A 152 -12.21 7.58 -11.51
C LEU A 152 -11.78 6.13 -11.48
N LEU A 153 -10.95 5.72 -10.51
CA LEU A 153 -10.46 4.35 -10.43
C LEU A 153 -11.60 3.34 -10.32
N THR A 154 -12.67 3.69 -9.60
CA THR A 154 -13.84 2.82 -9.44
C THR A 154 -14.81 2.87 -10.62
N GLN A 155 -14.89 3.99 -11.34
CA GLN A 155 -15.85 4.20 -12.43
C GLN A 155 -15.21 4.26 -13.82
N ILE A 156 -13.91 3.99 -13.96
CA ILE A 156 -13.18 4.20 -15.22
C ILE A 156 -13.81 3.42 -16.38
N THR A 157 -14.28 2.20 -16.11
CA THR A 157 -14.97 1.38 -17.11
C THR A 157 -16.30 2.00 -17.54
N GLN A 158 -17.07 2.56 -16.61
CA GLN A 158 -18.34 3.23 -16.92
C GLN A 158 -18.11 4.52 -17.70
N ILE A 159 -17.08 5.29 -17.33
CA ILE A 159 -16.67 6.50 -18.05
C ILE A 159 -16.25 6.16 -19.47
N ILE A 160 -15.44 5.10 -19.65
CA ILE A 160 -15.04 4.62 -20.97
C ILE A 160 -16.25 4.19 -21.80
N ILE A 161 -17.18 3.41 -21.22
CA ILE A 161 -18.41 3.00 -21.92
C ILE A 161 -19.22 4.23 -22.33
N PHE A 162 -19.36 5.22 -21.44
CA PHE A 162 -20.07 6.46 -21.73
C PHE A 162 -19.40 7.25 -22.87
N LEU A 163 -18.09 7.46 -22.79
CA LEU A 163 -17.33 8.19 -23.82
C LEU A 163 -17.35 7.47 -25.16
N SER A 164 -17.19 6.14 -25.18
CA SER A 164 -17.28 5.32 -26.40
C SER A 164 -18.67 5.41 -27.04
N LYS A 165 -19.75 5.57 -26.26
CA LYS A 165 -21.10 5.80 -26.79
C LYS A 165 -21.30 7.21 -27.36
N LYS A 166 -20.61 8.21 -26.81
CA LYS A 166 -20.81 9.62 -27.18
C LYS A 166 -19.84 10.12 -28.25
N LEU A 167 -18.64 9.56 -28.32
CA LEU A 167 -17.56 9.98 -29.19
C LEU A 167 -17.21 8.82 -30.14
N PRO A 168 -17.69 8.83 -31.40
CA PRO A 168 -17.47 7.72 -32.33
C PRO A 168 -15.99 7.40 -32.56
N PHE A 169 -15.10 8.40 -32.59
CA PHE A 169 -13.67 8.14 -32.74
C PHE A 169 -13.08 7.40 -31.53
N PHE A 170 -13.61 7.65 -30.32
CA PHE A 170 -13.10 7.08 -29.08
C PHE A 170 -13.37 5.57 -29.00
N SER A 171 -14.52 5.12 -29.52
CA SER A 171 -14.86 3.69 -29.58
C SER A 171 -13.97 2.89 -30.53
N HIS A 172 -13.29 3.54 -31.49
CA HIS A 172 -12.34 2.89 -32.40
C HIS A 172 -10.95 2.71 -31.79
N LEU A 173 -10.68 3.35 -30.64
CA LEU A 173 -9.43 3.20 -29.92
C LEU A 173 -9.40 1.87 -29.16
N SER A 174 -8.21 1.32 -28.95
CA SER A 174 -8.07 0.15 -28.08
C SER A 174 -8.39 0.52 -26.63
N ASN A 175 -8.84 -0.46 -25.83
CA ASN A 175 -9.16 -0.24 -24.42
C ASN A 175 -8.01 0.45 -23.65
N THR A 176 -6.75 0.14 -23.98
CA THR A 176 -5.58 0.78 -23.39
C THR A 176 -5.55 2.28 -23.68
N TRP A 177 -5.76 2.68 -24.93
CA TRP A 177 -5.79 4.09 -25.34
C TRP A 177 -6.96 4.86 -24.72
N GLN A 178 -8.13 4.22 -24.61
CA GLN A 178 -9.28 4.80 -23.95
C GLN A 178 -8.98 5.11 -22.47
N VAL A 179 -8.38 4.15 -21.74
CA VAL A 179 -7.95 4.35 -20.35
C VAL A 179 -6.94 5.49 -20.25
N LEU A 180 -5.90 5.49 -21.10
CA LEU A 180 -4.84 6.50 -21.07
C LEU A 180 -5.37 7.91 -21.34
N ILE A 181 -6.30 8.08 -22.28
CA ILE A 181 -6.91 9.38 -22.57
C ILE A 181 -7.75 9.86 -21.37
N VAL A 182 -8.57 8.99 -20.77
CA VAL A 182 -9.39 9.36 -19.61
C VAL A 182 -8.52 9.75 -18.43
N VAL A 183 -7.51 8.94 -18.11
CA VAL A 183 -6.55 9.25 -17.04
C VAL A 183 -5.80 10.53 -17.35
N GLY A 184 -5.30 10.69 -18.58
CA GLY A 184 -4.54 11.86 -19.01
C GLY A 184 -5.35 13.17 -18.95
N VAL A 185 -6.62 13.15 -19.40
CA VAL A 185 -7.51 14.32 -19.31
C VAL A 185 -7.74 14.71 -17.86
N VAL A 186 -7.94 13.73 -16.97
CA VAL A 186 -8.25 14.06 -15.58
C VAL A 186 -7.01 14.48 -14.82
N VAL A 187 -5.86 13.82 -14.99
CA VAL A 187 -4.59 14.29 -14.46
C VAL A 187 -4.29 15.70 -15.00
N GLY A 188 -4.57 15.95 -16.28
CA GLY A 188 -4.47 17.27 -16.89
C GLY A 188 -5.36 18.31 -16.20
N LEU A 189 -6.64 17.99 -15.98
CA LEU A 189 -7.58 18.87 -15.25
C LEU A 189 -7.11 19.12 -13.82
N VAL A 190 -6.68 18.09 -13.11
CA VAL A 190 -6.16 18.19 -11.75
C VAL A 190 -4.97 19.15 -11.73
N VAL A 191 -3.98 18.96 -12.60
CA VAL A 191 -2.81 19.85 -12.62
C VAL A 191 -3.15 21.26 -13.08
N VAL A 192 -4.08 21.44 -14.01
CA VAL A 192 -4.57 22.78 -14.40
C VAL A 192 -5.22 23.48 -13.21
N VAL A 193 -6.06 22.77 -12.45
CA VAL A 193 -6.71 23.34 -11.27
C VAL A 193 -5.68 23.64 -10.17
N VAL A 194 -4.71 22.74 -9.93
CA VAL A 194 -3.58 22.96 -9.01
C VAL A 194 -2.76 24.19 -9.43
N GLY A 195 -2.43 24.32 -10.71
CA GLY A 195 -1.62 25.43 -11.23
C GLY A 195 -2.37 26.77 -11.18
N VAL A 196 -3.67 26.77 -11.48
CA VAL A 196 -4.51 27.97 -11.44
C VAL A 196 -4.80 28.41 -10.01
N ILE A 197 -5.04 27.48 -9.09
CA ILE A 197 -5.30 27.80 -7.67
C ILE A 197 -4.00 28.16 -6.95
N GLY A 198 -2.90 27.42 -7.18
CA GLY A 198 -1.61 27.64 -6.52
C GLY A 198 -0.78 28.82 -7.04
N GLY A 199 -1.36 29.71 -7.85
CA GLY A 199 -0.72 30.95 -8.31
C GLY A 199 0.54 30.77 -9.18
N GLY A 200 0.80 29.57 -9.69
CA GLY A 200 2.05 29.21 -10.37
C GLY A 200 1.81 28.74 -11.80
N LEU A 201 2.55 29.32 -12.73
CA LEU A 201 2.62 29.12 -14.18
C LEU A 201 2.97 27.67 -14.62
N VAL A 202 2.31 26.63 -14.08
CA VAL A 202 2.56 25.20 -14.38
C VAL A 202 1.53 24.66 -15.38
N VAL A 203 0.88 25.53 -16.16
CA VAL A 203 -0.12 25.12 -17.15
C VAL A 203 0.52 24.55 -18.42
N LEU A 204 1.78 24.88 -18.71
CA LEU A 204 2.42 24.50 -19.99
C LEU A 204 3.08 23.11 -19.99
N GLY A 205 3.44 22.56 -18.82
CA GLY A 205 4.14 21.28 -18.76
C GLY A 205 3.25 20.05 -18.95
N VAL A 206 2.00 20.08 -18.46
CA VAL A 206 1.14 18.90 -18.46
C VAL A 206 0.38 18.71 -19.78
N VAL A 207 0.10 19.80 -20.50
CA VAL A 207 -0.44 19.73 -21.86
C VAL A 207 0.60 19.12 -22.83
N GLY A 208 1.89 19.40 -22.64
CA GLY A 208 2.98 18.77 -23.40
C GLY A 208 3.14 17.27 -23.12
N GLY A 209 3.00 16.84 -21.85
CA GLY A 209 2.99 15.43 -21.47
C GLY A 209 1.78 14.66 -22.03
N GLY A 210 0.60 15.29 -22.06
CA GLY A 210 -0.61 14.71 -22.64
C GLY A 210 -0.55 14.54 -24.17
N LEU A 211 0.13 15.43 -24.88
CA LEU A 211 0.35 15.31 -26.34
C LEU A 211 1.46 14.32 -26.68
N GLY A 212 2.49 14.16 -25.84
CA GLY A 212 3.51 13.12 -26.00
C GLY A 212 2.95 11.70 -25.97
N VAL A 213 1.87 11.48 -25.22
CA VAL A 213 1.13 10.21 -25.19
C VAL A 213 0.52 9.88 -26.57
N LEU A 214 0.10 10.88 -27.36
CA LEU A 214 -0.50 10.65 -28.69
C LEU A 214 0.51 10.20 -29.75
N GLY A 215 1.82 10.36 -29.51
CA GLY A 215 2.89 10.09 -30.49
C GLY A 215 3.36 8.64 -30.60
N GLY A 216 2.88 7.73 -29.74
CA GLY A 216 3.11 6.29 -29.90
C GLY A 216 3.89 5.64 -28.77
N GLY A 217 3.24 4.68 -28.11
CA GLY A 217 3.87 3.59 -27.38
C GLY A 217 4.18 3.85 -25.91
N GLY A 218 3.15 3.77 -25.05
CA GLY A 218 3.13 3.20 -23.67
C GLY A 218 4.08 3.73 -22.58
N LEU A 219 5.33 4.03 -22.90
CA LEU A 219 6.39 4.52 -22.00
C LEU A 219 7.18 5.66 -22.66
N GLY A 220 7.28 5.68 -23.99
CA GLY A 220 7.97 6.73 -24.73
C GLY A 220 7.27 8.07 -24.64
N GLY A 221 5.92 8.11 -24.57
CA GLY A 221 5.17 9.37 -24.54
C GLY A 221 5.32 10.18 -23.25
N VAL A 222 5.44 9.52 -22.10
CA VAL A 222 5.69 10.18 -20.80
C VAL A 222 7.14 10.64 -20.69
N VAL A 223 8.08 9.84 -21.19
CA VAL A 223 9.51 10.20 -21.18
C VAL A 223 9.84 11.28 -22.21
N ILE A 224 9.30 11.21 -23.43
CA ILE A 224 9.53 12.21 -24.50
C ILE A 224 8.72 13.49 -24.23
N GLY A 225 7.49 13.37 -23.72
CA GLY A 225 6.72 14.52 -23.23
C GLY A 225 7.42 15.20 -22.05
N GLY A 226 7.95 14.41 -21.10
CA GLY A 226 8.80 14.88 -20.01
C GLY A 226 10.07 15.56 -20.50
N VAL A 227 10.81 14.96 -21.45
CA VAL A 227 12.07 15.51 -22.00
C VAL A 227 11.84 16.76 -22.85
N GLY A 228 10.75 16.83 -23.62
CA GLY A 228 10.39 18.02 -24.41
C GLY A 228 9.95 19.19 -23.52
N VAL A 229 9.19 18.90 -22.46
CA VAL A 229 8.79 19.87 -21.43
C VAL A 229 10.01 20.30 -20.61
N VAL A 230 10.91 19.37 -20.27
CA VAL A 230 12.20 19.66 -19.62
C VAL A 230 13.08 20.52 -20.52
N GLY A 231 13.16 20.27 -21.83
CA GLY A 231 13.94 21.07 -22.76
C GLY A 231 13.47 22.52 -22.87
N VAL A 232 12.16 22.75 -22.83
CA VAL A 232 11.57 24.11 -22.84
C VAL A 232 11.66 24.77 -21.45
N LEU A 233 11.48 24.00 -20.38
CA LEU A 233 11.62 24.49 -19.01
C LEU A 233 13.07 24.82 -18.65
N LEU A 234 14.07 24.08 -19.17
CA LEU A 234 15.51 24.18 -18.86
C LEU A 234 16.10 25.58 -19.02
N ASN A 235 15.48 26.45 -19.81
CA ASN A 235 15.90 27.85 -19.95
C ASN A 235 15.33 28.80 -18.88
N SER A 236 14.41 28.33 -18.02
CA SER A 236 13.70 29.12 -16.99
C SER A 236 13.52 28.36 -15.66
N ILE A 237 14.34 27.34 -15.38
CA ILE A 237 14.12 26.46 -14.23
C ILE A 237 14.50 27.18 -12.94
N ASN A 238 13.49 27.48 -12.12
CA ASN A 238 13.68 27.77 -10.71
C ASN A 238 13.89 26.46 -9.92
N SER A 239 14.54 26.54 -8.76
CA SER A 239 14.77 25.39 -7.86
C SER A 239 13.49 24.61 -7.54
N THR A 240 12.37 25.31 -7.44
CA THR A 240 11.06 24.73 -7.20
C THR A 240 10.65 23.72 -8.28
N THR A 241 10.90 24.04 -9.56
CA THR A 241 10.59 23.14 -10.68
C THR A 241 11.46 21.88 -10.64
N ILE A 242 12.74 22.02 -10.26
CA ILE A 242 13.65 20.87 -10.09
C ILE A 242 13.17 19.97 -8.97
N LEU A 243 12.75 20.54 -7.85
CA LEU A 243 12.19 19.79 -6.74
C LEU A 243 10.92 19.06 -7.18
N TYR A 244 9.98 19.71 -7.87
CA TYR A 244 8.80 19.03 -8.39
C TYR A 244 9.16 17.85 -9.32
N LEU A 245 10.09 18.06 -10.24
CA LEU A 245 10.51 17.03 -11.17
C LEU A 245 11.24 15.86 -10.47
N LEU A 246 12.09 16.18 -9.50
CA LEU A 246 12.78 15.17 -8.72
C LEU A 246 11.77 14.32 -7.92
N PHE A 247 10.86 14.97 -7.20
CA PHE A 247 9.96 14.31 -6.25
C PHE A 247 8.79 13.58 -6.88
N PHE A 248 8.20 14.12 -7.93
CA PHE A 248 6.98 13.56 -8.51
C PHE A 248 7.24 12.75 -9.78
N LEU A 249 8.47 12.80 -10.33
CA LEU A 249 8.81 12.07 -11.54
C LEU A 249 10.06 11.20 -11.37
N ILE A 250 11.23 11.77 -11.09
CA ILE A 250 12.49 11.01 -11.08
C ILE A 250 12.51 9.96 -9.96
N LEU A 251 12.30 10.38 -8.70
CA LEU A 251 12.37 9.47 -7.55
C LEU A 251 11.28 8.40 -7.60
N PRO A 252 10.01 8.70 -7.93
CA PRO A 252 8.98 7.68 -8.11
C PRO A 252 9.30 6.72 -9.25
N PHE A 253 9.87 7.22 -10.36
CA PHE A 253 10.27 6.36 -11.48
C PHE A 253 11.38 5.39 -11.06
N ILE A 254 12.41 5.86 -10.37
CA ILE A 254 13.46 4.98 -9.84
C ILE A 254 12.84 3.97 -8.88
N ASN A 255 11.99 4.41 -7.96
CA ASN A 255 11.39 3.48 -7.01
C ASN A 255 10.52 2.42 -7.69
N THR A 256 9.85 2.78 -8.80
CA THR A 256 9.09 1.85 -9.63
C THR A 256 9.95 0.68 -10.11
N ILE A 257 11.20 0.95 -10.50
CA ILE A 257 12.13 -0.09 -10.96
C ILE A 257 12.41 -1.08 -9.83
N PHE A 258 12.69 -0.59 -8.62
CA PHE A 258 12.98 -1.44 -7.46
C PHE A 258 11.74 -2.19 -6.96
N ASP A 259 10.58 -1.52 -6.88
CA ASP A 259 9.31 -2.14 -6.53
C ASP A 259 8.95 -3.27 -7.51
N TYR A 260 9.17 -3.03 -8.81
CA TYR A 260 8.91 -4.02 -9.86
C TYR A 260 9.85 -5.22 -9.76
N LEU A 261 11.16 -4.98 -9.57
CA LEU A 261 12.15 -6.05 -9.40
C LEU A 261 11.88 -6.86 -8.13
N SER A 262 11.60 -6.19 -7.01
CA SER A 262 11.24 -6.84 -5.75
C SER A 262 10.02 -7.73 -5.92
N MET A 263 8.97 -7.22 -6.58
CA MET A 263 7.75 -7.99 -6.83
C MET A 263 7.99 -9.21 -7.71
N ILE A 264 8.85 -9.11 -8.74
CA ILE A 264 9.22 -10.27 -9.56
C ILE A 264 9.86 -11.37 -8.71
N VAL A 265 10.84 -11.00 -7.89
CA VAL A 265 11.57 -11.93 -7.04
C VAL A 265 10.65 -12.58 -6.02
N SER A 266 9.84 -11.79 -5.30
CA SER A 266 8.94 -12.33 -4.28
C SER A 266 7.88 -13.25 -4.88
N ARG A 267 7.35 -12.93 -6.07
CA ARG A 267 6.42 -13.83 -6.78
C ARG A 267 7.10 -15.11 -7.25
N TYR A 268 8.35 -15.05 -7.70
CA TYR A 268 9.13 -16.24 -8.05
C TYR A 268 9.28 -17.17 -6.83
N PHE A 269 9.72 -16.66 -5.68
CA PHE A 269 9.83 -17.47 -4.46
C PHE A 269 8.48 -18.00 -4.00
N ALA A 270 7.42 -17.20 -4.05
CA ALA A 270 6.07 -17.64 -3.73
C ALA A 270 5.60 -18.80 -4.63
N GLN A 271 5.83 -18.72 -5.94
CA GLN A 271 5.50 -19.81 -6.87
C GLN A 271 6.33 -21.06 -6.58
N LYS A 272 7.64 -20.89 -6.32
CA LYS A 272 8.54 -21.98 -5.98
C LYS A 272 8.09 -22.71 -4.70
N ILE A 273 7.72 -21.97 -3.66
CA ILE A 273 7.14 -22.51 -2.41
C ILE A 273 5.84 -23.26 -2.67
N LEU A 274 5.00 -22.75 -3.57
CA LEU A 274 3.70 -23.34 -3.88
C LEU A 274 3.83 -24.67 -4.64
N TYR A 275 4.70 -24.72 -5.66
CA TYR A 275 4.75 -25.81 -6.63
C TYR A 275 5.88 -26.81 -6.40
N GLU A 276 7.05 -26.38 -5.91
CA GLU A 276 8.25 -27.23 -5.85
C GLU A 276 8.52 -27.81 -4.45
N HIS A 277 8.05 -27.15 -3.39
CA HIS A 277 8.44 -27.51 -2.03
C HIS A 277 7.31 -28.09 -1.18
N THR A 278 7.59 -29.25 -0.60
CA THR A 278 6.73 -29.93 0.38
C THR A 278 7.37 -29.98 1.78
N LYS A 279 8.70 -29.87 1.86
CA LYS A 279 9.44 -29.91 3.13
C LYS A 279 9.52 -28.52 3.76
N LYS A 280 9.29 -28.47 5.09
CA LYS A 280 9.30 -27.26 5.91
C LYS A 280 10.57 -26.43 5.76
N LEU A 281 11.72 -27.09 5.74
CA LEU A 281 13.03 -26.42 5.69
C LEU A 281 13.21 -25.65 4.38
N HIS A 282 12.83 -26.22 3.22
CA HIS A 282 12.97 -25.53 1.94
C HIS A 282 12.07 -24.31 1.86
N ILE A 283 10.81 -24.43 2.32
CA ILE A 283 9.89 -23.30 2.42
C ILE A 283 10.52 -22.18 3.25
N PHE A 284 11.06 -22.50 4.44
CA PHE A 284 11.72 -21.51 5.28
C PHE A 284 12.93 -20.86 4.60
N LEU A 285 13.77 -21.63 3.91
CA LEU A 285 14.96 -21.12 3.21
C LEU A 285 14.61 -20.21 2.03
N ASP A 286 13.59 -20.54 1.23
CA ASP A 286 13.16 -19.67 0.12
C ASP A 286 12.60 -18.35 0.61
N ILE A 287 11.88 -18.37 1.74
CA ILE A 287 11.38 -17.13 2.35
C ILE A 287 12.54 -16.30 2.90
N LEU A 288 13.50 -16.94 3.58
CA LEU A 288 14.69 -16.25 4.06
C LEU A 288 15.47 -15.63 2.89
N ALA A 289 15.56 -16.33 1.75
CA ALA A 289 16.18 -15.82 0.55
C ALA A 289 15.42 -14.61 -0.03
N ASP A 290 14.10 -14.65 -0.12
CA ASP A 290 13.27 -13.50 -0.53
C ASP A 290 13.52 -12.28 0.36
N LEU A 291 13.55 -12.47 1.68
CA LEU A 291 13.82 -11.39 2.63
C LEU A 291 15.22 -10.79 2.46
N ILE A 292 16.24 -11.62 2.22
CA ILE A 292 17.61 -11.17 1.95
C ILE A 292 17.64 -10.35 0.66
N VAL A 293 16.98 -10.82 -0.41
CA VAL A 293 16.94 -10.07 -1.68
C VAL A 293 16.19 -8.75 -1.52
N ALA A 294 15.06 -8.74 -0.81
CA ALA A 294 14.33 -7.51 -0.52
C ALA A 294 15.19 -6.50 0.26
N ALA A 295 15.96 -6.95 1.25
CA ALA A 295 16.90 -6.09 1.99
C ALA A 295 18.01 -5.54 1.09
N ILE A 296 18.59 -6.36 0.20
CA ILE A 296 19.59 -5.92 -0.78
C ILE A 296 19.00 -4.89 -1.74
N LEU A 297 17.80 -5.11 -2.26
CA LEU A 297 17.10 -4.18 -3.15
C LEU A 297 16.80 -2.85 -2.45
N LEU A 298 16.38 -2.88 -1.19
CA LEU A 298 16.13 -1.69 -0.38
C LEU A 298 17.42 -0.86 -0.16
N VAL A 299 18.52 -1.51 0.18
CA VAL A 299 19.83 -0.85 0.33
C VAL A 299 20.29 -0.26 -1.01
N THR A 300 20.14 -1.02 -2.09
CA THR A 300 20.52 -0.58 -3.45
C THR A 300 19.67 0.61 -3.91
N LEU A 301 18.37 0.59 -3.64
CA LEU A 301 17.48 1.72 -3.86
C LEU A 301 17.99 2.95 -3.09
N ALA A 302 18.31 2.81 -1.80
CA ALA A 302 18.78 3.93 -0.99
C ALA A 302 20.03 4.58 -1.57
N PHE A 303 21.03 3.78 -1.98
CA PHE A 303 22.21 4.28 -2.67
C PHE A 303 21.88 4.93 -4.01
N THR A 304 20.98 4.32 -4.79
CA THR A 304 20.58 4.86 -6.10
C THR A 304 19.92 6.23 -5.97
N LEU A 305 19.00 6.39 -5.01
CA LEU A 305 18.38 7.68 -4.73
C LEU A 305 19.42 8.72 -4.32
N TYR A 306 20.36 8.37 -3.43
CA TYR A 306 21.46 9.25 -3.05
C TYR A 306 22.25 9.75 -4.26
N TYR A 307 22.74 8.83 -5.10
CA TYR A 307 23.55 9.19 -6.28
C TYR A 307 22.77 9.97 -7.32
N VAL A 308 21.46 9.73 -7.46
CA VAL A 308 20.61 10.47 -8.40
C VAL A 308 20.41 11.91 -7.93
N VAL A 309 20.22 12.13 -6.62
CA VAL A 309 20.13 13.50 -6.09
C VAL A 309 21.46 14.23 -6.25
N ASP A 310 22.58 13.55 -6.02
CA ASP A 310 23.92 14.13 -6.21
C ASP A 310 24.20 14.46 -7.68
N ALA A 311 23.89 13.53 -8.59
CA ALA A 311 23.96 13.78 -10.03
C ALA A 311 23.02 14.91 -10.47
N THR A 312 21.85 15.04 -9.85
CA THR A 312 20.92 16.15 -10.11
C THR A 312 21.55 17.49 -9.71
N ASN A 313 22.18 17.57 -8.54
CA ASN A 313 22.91 18.77 -8.12
C ASN A 313 23.99 19.16 -9.14
N VAL A 314 24.85 18.20 -9.50
CA VAL A 314 26.02 18.45 -10.36
C VAL A 314 25.64 18.76 -11.81
N TYR A 315 24.72 17.99 -12.40
CA TYR A 315 24.45 18.05 -13.83
C TYR A 315 23.20 18.87 -14.20
N LEU A 316 22.23 19.01 -13.30
CA LEU A 316 20.97 19.70 -13.58
C LEU A 316 20.86 21.07 -12.88
N ILE A 317 21.17 21.16 -11.58
CA ILE A 317 20.91 22.38 -10.80
C ILE A 317 21.89 23.50 -11.16
N LYS A 318 23.16 23.20 -11.45
CA LYS A 318 24.26 24.12 -11.85
C LYS A 318 24.59 25.28 -10.89
N ASP A 319 23.60 25.90 -10.24
CA ASP A 319 23.74 26.93 -9.22
C ASP A 319 23.93 26.28 -7.83
N PRO A 320 25.12 26.42 -7.21
CA PRO A 320 25.40 25.86 -5.89
C PRO A 320 24.46 26.32 -4.78
N GLN A 321 23.82 27.49 -4.90
CA GLN A 321 22.89 27.99 -3.90
C GLN A 321 21.57 27.21 -3.89
N LEU A 322 21.25 26.55 -5.01
CA LEU A 322 20.04 25.76 -5.19
C LEU A 322 20.32 24.26 -4.98
N PHE A 323 21.56 23.88 -4.67
CA PHE A 323 21.91 22.48 -4.45
C PHE A 323 21.11 21.93 -3.28
N ILE A 324 20.57 20.73 -3.50
CA ILE A 324 19.93 19.95 -2.46
C ILE A 324 21.03 19.57 -1.47
N PRO A 325 20.95 19.98 -0.19
CA PRO A 325 22.05 19.83 0.76
C PRO A 325 22.13 18.39 1.30
N ILE A 326 22.60 17.45 0.48
CA ILE A 326 22.59 16.00 0.77
C ILE A 326 23.37 15.68 2.04
N GLU A 327 24.53 16.28 2.27
CA GLU A 327 25.32 16.02 3.49
C GLU A 327 24.58 16.46 4.75
N HIS A 328 23.88 17.60 4.71
CA HIS A 328 23.03 18.03 5.82
C HIS A 328 21.89 17.03 6.08
N TYR A 329 21.24 16.54 5.03
CA TYR A 329 20.20 15.53 5.17
C TYR A 329 20.72 14.20 5.71
N LYS A 330 21.91 13.79 5.28
CA LYS A 330 22.60 12.60 5.78
C LYS A 330 22.98 12.74 7.25
N GLU A 331 23.51 13.89 7.66
CA GLU A 331 23.77 14.19 9.07
C GLU A 331 22.48 14.09 9.91
N LEU A 332 21.39 14.69 9.43
CA LEU A 332 20.09 14.62 10.10
C LEU A 332 19.57 13.17 10.21
N LEU A 333 19.68 12.37 9.14
CA LEU A 333 19.27 10.97 9.16
C LEU A 333 20.14 10.13 10.12
N LEU A 334 21.46 10.35 10.12
CA LEU A 334 22.41 9.65 11.00
C LEU A 334 22.30 10.10 12.47
N SER A 335 21.87 11.34 12.71
CA SER A 335 21.60 11.88 14.06
C SER A 335 20.38 11.23 14.74
N ARG A 336 19.71 10.29 14.06
CA ARG A 336 18.47 9.62 14.48
C ARG A 336 17.25 10.54 14.58
N ASN A 337 17.33 11.77 14.08
CA ASN A 337 16.18 12.65 13.95
C ASN A 337 15.50 12.46 12.58
N LEU A 338 14.98 11.25 12.34
CA LEU A 338 14.36 10.85 11.07
C LEU A 338 13.12 11.67 10.71
N PHE A 339 12.56 12.41 11.67
CA PHE A 339 11.35 13.23 11.50
C PHE A 339 11.64 14.72 11.53
N HIS A 340 12.90 15.13 11.50
CA HIS A 340 13.24 16.54 11.33
C HIS A 340 12.53 17.06 10.06
N PRO A 341 11.87 18.24 10.09
CA PRO A 341 11.08 18.74 8.96
C PRO A 341 11.85 18.71 7.63
N ASP A 342 13.16 18.97 7.70
CA ASP A 342 14.02 19.01 6.51
C ASP A 342 14.23 17.65 5.81
N VAL A 343 14.14 16.54 6.55
CA VAL A 343 14.32 15.17 6.02
C VAL A 343 13.07 14.31 6.14
N LEU A 344 11.99 14.83 6.72
CA LEU A 344 10.73 14.13 6.91
C LEU A 344 10.20 13.54 5.60
N TRP A 345 10.34 14.28 4.51
CA TRP A 345 9.96 13.83 3.17
C TRP A 345 10.80 12.64 2.68
N ILE A 346 12.12 12.62 2.96
CA ILE A 346 13.02 11.52 2.60
C ILE A 346 12.60 10.29 3.37
N THR A 347 12.44 10.45 4.68
CA THR A 347 12.01 9.38 5.58
C THR A 347 10.66 8.82 5.13
N LEU A 348 9.67 9.67 4.86
CA LEU A 348 8.35 9.23 4.42
C LEU A 348 8.37 8.56 3.04
N MET A 349 9.19 9.04 2.11
CA MET A 349 9.45 8.35 0.84
C MET A 349 10.05 6.96 1.08
N PHE A 350 11.09 6.82 1.90
CA PHE A 350 11.61 5.49 2.26
C PHE A 350 10.56 4.61 2.95
N PHE A 351 9.72 5.17 3.82
CA PHE A 351 8.62 4.43 4.42
C PHE A 351 7.60 3.97 3.38
N SER A 352 7.36 4.74 2.32
CA SER A 352 6.46 4.33 1.23
C SER A 352 6.97 3.09 0.52
N THR A 353 8.28 3.00 0.32
CA THR A 353 8.93 1.85 -0.33
C THR A 353 8.94 0.63 0.58
N LEU A 354 8.87 0.83 1.90
CA LEU A 354 8.67 -0.25 2.88
C LEU A 354 7.25 -0.81 2.89
N ILE A 355 6.22 -0.10 2.41
CA ILE A 355 4.83 -0.60 2.43
C ILE A 355 4.69 -1.90 1.63
N PRO A 356 5.12 -1.98 0.36
CA PRO A 356 5.13 -3.25 -0.37
C PRO A 356 5.92 -4.34 0.37
N THR A 357 7.11 -4.02 0.88
CA THR A 357 7.95 -4.97 1.64
C THR A 357 7.25 -5.48 2.90
N LEU A 358 6.53 -4.61 3.62
CA LEU A 358 5.74 -4.99 4.79
C LEU A 358 4.59 -5.89 4.43
N ILE A 359 3.91 -5.66 3.30
CA ILE A 359 2.86 -6.56 2.79
C ILE A 359 3.46 -7.94 2.51
N HIS A 360 4.63 -8.03 1.87
CA HIS A 360 5.33 -9.30 1.63
C HIS A 360 5.69 -10.02 2.94
N LEU A 361 6.32 -9.31 3.89
CA LEU A 361 6.67 -9.85 5.20
C LEU A 361 5.44 -10.34 5.97
N PHE A 362 4.35 -9.59 5.85
CA PHE A 362 3.10 -9.91 6.51
C PHE A 362 2.44 -11.16 5.94
N LEU A 363 2.42 -11.29 4.61
CA LEU A 363 1.98 -12.50 3.92
C LEU A 363 2.83 -13.72 4.31
N PHE A 364 4.12 -13.52 4.53
CA PHE A 364 5.03 -14.53 5.08
C PHE A 364 4.63 -14.97 6.49
N VAL A 365 4.57 -14.04 7.45
CA VAL A 365 4.26 -14.35 8.85
C VAL A 365 2.93 -15.07 8.94
N TYR A 366 1.94 -14.60 8.17
CA TYR A 366 0.64 -15.24 8.14
C TYR A 366 0.67 -16.66 7.56
N SER A 367 1.38 -16.88 6.44
CA SER A 367 1.53 -18.21 5.84
C SER A 367 2.23 -19.17 6.81
N LEU A 368 3.22 -18.70 7.55
CA LEU A 368 3.92 -19.46 8.57
C LEU A 368 3.03 -19.78 9.78
N MET A 369 2.28 -18.80 10.29
CA MET A 369 1.33 -19.00 11.39
C MET A 369 0.21 -19.97 11.00
N ALA A 370 -0.36 -19.79 9.80
CA ALA A 370 -1.36 -20.70 9.24
C ALA A 370 -0.82 -22.14 9.15
N PHE A 371 0.46 -22.28 8.82
CA PHE A 371 1.12 -23.58 8.76
C PHE A 371 1.34 -24.22 10.14
N ILE A 372 1.74 -23.45 11.15
CA ILE A 372 2.05 -23.96 12.49
C ILE A 372 0.77 -24.27 13.28
N LEU A 373 -0.22 -23.36 13.25
CA LEU A 373 -1.35 -23.39 14.19
C LEU A 373 -2.53 -24.27 13.72
N VAL A 374 -2.71 -24.48 12.41
CA VAL A 374 -3.98 -25.05 11.90
C VAL A 374 -3.99 -26.57 11.84
N LYS A 375 -2.85 -27.19 11.52
CA LYS A 375 -2.76 -28.64 11.32
C LYS A 375 -3.01 -29.47 12.60
N PRO A 376 -2.50 -29.08 13.79
CA PRO A 376 -2.69 -29.88 15.00
C PRO A 376 -4.16 -29.90 15.47
N HIS A 377 -4.82 -28.75 15.43
CA HIS A 377 -6.17 -28.59 15.97
C HIS A 377 -7.22 -29.36 15.15
N LEU A 378 -7.07 -29.41 13.83
CA LEU A 378 -8.00 -30.12 12.97
C LEU A 378 -7.92 -31.65 13.13
N HIS A 379 -6.71 -32.19 13.33
CA HIS A 379 -6.54 -33.61 13.67
C HIS A 379 -7.20 -33.95 15.00
N GLN A 380 -7.10 -33.08 16.00
CA GLN A 380 -7.76 -33.26 17.28
C GLN A 380 -9.29 -33.29 17.11
N ILE A 381 -9.88 -32.28 16.45
CA ILE A 381 -11.33 -32.19 16.21
C ILE A 381 -11.85 -33.45 15.48
N VAL A 382 -11.18 -33.88 14.41
CA VAL A 382 -11.58 -35.08 13.66
C VAL A 382 -11.44 -36.34 14.51
N SER A 383 -10.43 -36.44 15.36
CA SER A 383 -10.26 -37.57 16.27
C SER A 383 -11.33 -37.61 17.37
N GLU A 384 -11.77 -36.45 17.85
CA GLU A 384 -12.81 -36.33 18.87
C GLU A 384 -14.20 -36.61 18.28
N LEU A 385 -14.47 -36.15 17.04
CA LEU A 385 -15.65 -36.50 16.26
C LEU A 385 -15.81 -38.01 16.07
N LYS A 386 -14.72 -38.72 15.76
CA LYS A 386 -14.75 -40.19 15.60
C LYS A 386 -15.03 -40.95 16.89
N LYS A 387 -14.71 -40.35 18.03
CA LYS A 387 -14.92 -40.91 19.36
C LYS A 387 -16.21 -40.41 20.00
N LEU A 388 -17.03 -39.68 19.25
CA LEU A 388 -18.24 -39.09 19.77
C LEU A 388 -19.29 -40.17 19.95
N ASP A 389 -19.73 -40.35 21.20
CA ASP A 389 -20.94 -41.07 21.50
C ASP A 389 -22.13 -40.15 21.17
N LEU A 390 -23.07 -40.65 20.36
CA LEU A 390 -24.16 -39.83 19.81
C LEU A 390 -25.16 -39.39 20.89
N ASP A 391 -25.18 -40.03 22.05
CA ASP A 391 -26.14 -39.71 23.11
C ASP A 391 -25.71 -38.55 24.02
N ASN A 392 -24.45 -38.09 23.93
CA ASN A 392 -23.97 -36.99 24.77
C ASN A 392 -24.17 -35.61 24.11
N HIS A 393 -25.32 -35.00 24.39
CA HIS A 393 -25.72 -33.71 23.81
C HIS A 393 -24.74 -32.56 24.13
N HIS A 394 -24.14 -32.55 25.32
CA HIS A 394 -23.16 -31.51 25.69
C HIS A 394 -21.87 -31.64 24.90
N LYS A 395 -21.40 -32.88 24.68
CA LYS A 395 -20.20 -33.15 23.87
C LYS A 395 -20.44 -32.85 22.38
N LYS A 396 -21.65 -33.11 21.86
CA LYS A 396 -22.08 -32.70 20.51
C LYS A 396 -22.02 -31.18 20.34
N GLU A 397 -22.53 -30.44 21.32
CA GLU A 397 -22.52 -28.97 21.28
C GLU A 397 -21.10 -28.40 21.30
N LEU A 398 -20.23 -28.93 22.16
CA LEU A 398 -18.82 -28.52 22.25
C LEU A 398 -18.07 -28.72 20.93
N ILE A 399 -18.27 -29.88 20.29
CA ILE A 399 -17.63 -30.20 19.01
C ILE A 399 -18.25 -29.44 17.84
N ALA A 400 -19.56 -29.19 17.86
CA ALA A 400 -20.19 -28.28 16.92
C ALA A 400 -19.62 -26.86 17.04
N TYR A 401 -19.30 -26.42 18.26
CA TYR A 401 -18.69 -25.12 18.54
C TYR A 401 -17.26 -25.04 17.98
N ASP A 402 -16.45 -26.08 18.21
CA ASP A 402 -15.09 -26.19 17.67
C ASP A 402 -15.08 -26.29 16.13
N LEU A 403 -16.08 -26.99 15.56
CA LEU A 403 -16.31 -27.05 14.11
C LEU A 403 -16.72 -25.71 13.52
N ALA A 404 -17.59 -24.98 14.22
CA ALA A 404 -17.99 -23.64 13.85
C ALA A 404 -16.79 -22.71 13.86
N ASP A 405 -15.97 -22.76 14.91
CA ASP A 405 -14.74 -22.00 15.01
C ASP A 405 -13.77 -22.38 13.89
N TYR A 406 -13.57 -23.67 13.60
CA TYR A 406 -12.76 -24.10 12.47
C TYR A 406 -13.28 -23.58 11.13
N ARG A 407 -14.57 -23.69 10.84
CA ARG A 407 -15.13 -23.22 9.55
C ARG A 407 -15.07 -21.70 9.42
N LEU A 408 -15.30 -20.99 10.52
CA LEU A 408 -15.17 -19.54 10.60
C LEU A 408 -13.72 -19.08 10.63
N THR A 409 -12.75 -19.93 10.98
CA THR A 409 -11.34 -19.53 11.07
C THR A 409 -10.80 -18.95 9.76
N GLY A 410 -11.27 -19.33 8.57
CA GLY A 410 -10.85 -18.66 7.34
C GLY A 410 -11.17 -17.16 7.33
N TRP A 411 -12.37 -16.80 7.79
CA TRP A 411 -12.83 -15.42 7.91
C TRP A 411 -12.20 -14.73 9.13
N LEU A 412 -12.22 -15.37 10.30
CA LEU A 412 -11.62 -14.92 11.55
C LEU A 412 -10.10 -14.67 11.41
N ARG A 413 -9.41 -15.48 10.60
CA ARG A 413 -7.98 -15.32 10.31
C ARG A 413 -7.70 -14.13 9.43
N TRP A 414 -8.46 -13.87 8.36
CA TRP A 414 -8.31 -12.63 7.55
C TRP A 414 -8.52 -11.37 8.40
N HIS A 415 -9.40 -11.44 9.38
CA HIS A 415 -9.60 -10.35 10.34
C HIS A 415 -8.45 -10.22 11.34
N ASN A 416 -7.96 -11.31 11.92
CA ASN A 416 -6.79 -11.29 12.79
C ASN A 416 -5.55 -10.79 12.05
N VAL A 417 -5.46 -11.13 10.77
CA VAL A 417 -4.48 -10.63 9.80
C VAL A 417 -4.61 -9.12 9.68
N MET A 418 -5.76 -8.60 9.24
CA MET A 418 -5.93 -7.15 9.11
C MET A 418 -5.76 -6.41 10.43
N ALA A 419 -6.22 -6.97 11.54
CA ALA A 419 -6.04 -6.41 12.88
C ALA A 419 -4.56 -6.39 13.29
N SER A 420 -3.79 -7.46 13.02
CA SER A 420 -2.35 -7.50 13.30
C SER A 420 -1.57 -6.54 12.42
N PHE A 421 -1.94 -6.43 11.13
CA PHE A 421 -1.37 -5.43 10.22
C PHE A 421 -1.64 -4.02 10.73
N LEU A 422 -2.90 -3.68 11.01
CA LEU A 422 -3.29 -2.40 11.61
C LEU A 422 -2.57 -2.13 12.93
N ALA A 423 -2.41 -3.14 13.80
CA ALA A 423 -1.72 -3.00 15.07
C ALA A 423 -0.22 -2.77 14.87
N ILE A 424 0.44 -3.47 13.95
CA ILE A 424 1.85 -3.27 13.62
C ILE A 424 2.05 -1.89 13.01
N THR A 425 1.23 -1.51 12.02
CA THR A 425 1.24 -0.17 11.43
C THR A 425 1.01 0.89 12.51
N PHE A 426 0.08 0.67 13.43
CA PHE A 426 -0.16 1.55 14.56
C PHE A 426 1.03 1.63 15.51
N VAL A 427 1.69 0.51 15.86
CA VAL A 427 2.87 0.50 16.74
C VAL A 427 4.06 1.18 16.06
N VAL A 428 4.24 0.98 14.75
CA VAL A 428 5.27 1.67 13.98
C VAL A 428 5.00 3.17 13.96
N ILE A 429 3.77 3.58 13.62
CA ILE A 429 3.36 4.99 13.64
C ILE A 429 3.49 5.57 15.05
N LEU A 430 3.08 4.86 16.10
CA LEU A 430 3.19 5.29 17.47
C LEU A 430 4.65 5.40 17.93
N GLY A 431 5.50 4.42 17.60
CA GLY A 431 6.93 4.47 17.91
C GLY A 431 7.63 5.63 17.21
N ILE A 432 7.25 5.88 15.95
CA ILE A 432 7.64 7.07 15.20
C ILE A 432 7.22 8.34 15.92
N LEU A 433 5.95 8.46 16.33
CA LEU A 433 5.43 9.66 16.98
C LEU A 433 5.99 9.86 18.39
N LEU A 434 6.18 8.79 19.16
CA LEU A 434 6.79 8.84 20.50
C LEU A 434 8.29 9.19 20.43
N SER A 435 8.99 8.80 19.35
CA SER A 435 10.37 9.23 19.13
C SER A 435 10.53 10.73 18.89
N GLN A 436 9.42 11.45 18.62
CA GLN A 436 9.39 12.91 18.47
C GLN A 436 9.16 13.66 19.79
N ILE A 437 8.74 12.96 20.85
CA ILE A 437 8.54 13.59 22.15
C ILE A 437 9.92 13.77 22.77
N ASP A 438 10.40 15.01 22.80
CA ASP A 438 11.57 15.37 23.58
C ASP A 438 11.22 15.30 25.07
N PHE A 439 11.41 14.10 25.65
CA PHE A 439 11.13 13.83 27.05
C PHE A 439 11.93 14.75 28.00
N THR A 440 13.01 15.39 27.52
CA THR A 440 13.79 16.32 28.36
C THR A 440 13.08 17.63 28.66
N ASN A 441 12.14 18.06 27.79
CA ASN A 441 11.27 19.22 28.04
C ASN A 441 9.98 18.86 28.78
N PHE A 442 9.58 17.58 28.77
CA PHE A 442 8.38 17.11 29.49
C PHE A 442 8.65 16.82 30.98
N LEU A 443 9.90 16.57 31.34
CA LEU A 443 10.33 16.30 32.72
C LEU A 443 10.81 17.55 33.49
N LYS A 444 10.90 18.70 32.82
CA LYS A 444 11.09 20.03 33.43
C LYS A 444 9.73 20.69 33.60
#